data_AF-A0A158FN89-F1
#
_entry.id   AF-A0A158FN89-F1
#
_cell.length_a   1.000
_cell.length_b   1.000
_cell.length_c   1.000
_cell.angle_alpha   90.00
_cell.angle_beta   90.00
_cell.angle_gamma   90.00
#
_symmetry.space_group_name_H-M   'P 1'
#
loop_
_entity.id
_entity.type
_entity.pdbx_description
1 polymer ?
#
loop_
_entity_poly.entity_id
_entity_poly.type
_entity_poly.pdbx_seq_one_letter_code
_entity_poly.pdbx_strand_id
1 'polypeptide(L)'
;MKKNSIPYYAATGLAMLAIGTTSPAHAQLGATGRAVNAPQGDALVRLQGGLVQYHEATDAHGIVVREYVDSNGDVYAVSWRGPAMANVQALLGTYFDTFREGASASAGDAGLHTAHVVRGDLVVENHVRLREFSGRAWLTSALPPGVSAADIE
;
A
#
# COMPACT_ATOMS: atom_id res chain seq x y z
N MET A 1 -55.69 -49.18 5.19
CA MET A 1 -54.45 -49.98 5.13
C MET A 1 -53.62 -49.48 3.94
N LYS A 2 -52.31 -49.29 4.12
CA LYS A 2 -51.26 -49.02 3.12
C LYS A 2 -51.04 -47.57 2.65
N LYS A 3 -50.28 -46.89 3.51
CA LYS A 3 -49.21 -45.91 3.26
C LYS A 3 -48.46 -46.16 1.94
N ASN A 4 -48.22 -45.11 1.17
CA ASN A 4 -47.00 -44.96 0.34
C ASN A 4 -46.58 -43.50 0.33
N SER A 5 -45.29 -43.29 0.59
CA SER A 5 -44.66 -42.04 1.01
C SER A 5 -43.61 -41.59 -0.02
N ILE A 6 -43.67 -40.31 -0.41
CA ILE A 6 -42.65 -39.33 -0.89
C ILE A 6 -41.68 -39.73 -2.03
N PRO A 7 -41.21 -38.80 -2.90
CA PRO A 7 -40.19 -37.83 -2.49
C PRO A 7 -40.29 -36.39 -3.06
N TYR A 8 -39.78 -35.49 -2.21
CA TYR A 8 -39.26 -34.13 -2.37
C TYR A 8 -38.93 -33.58 -3.77
N TYR A 9 -39.45 -32.38 -4.06
CA TYR A 9 -38.83 -31.34 -4.90
C TYR A 9 -39.10 -29.99 -4.22
N ALA A 10 -38.06 -29.39 -3.62
CA ALA A 10 -37.27 -28.32 -4.21
C ALA A 10 -37.94 -26.95 -4.03
N ALA A 11 -37.57 -26.24 -2.97
CA ALA A 11 -37.69 -24.78 -2.90
C ALA A 11 -36.31 -24.23 -2.57
N THR A 12 -35.70 -23.65 -3.59
CA THR A 12 -34.33 -23.18 -3.73
C THR A 12 -34.01 -22.12 -2.69
N GLY A 13 -32.90 -22.31 -1.95
CA GLY A 13 -32.34 -21.28 -1.08
C GLY A 13 -31.78 -20.13 -1.91
N LEU A 14 -32.24 -18.92 -1.64
CA LEU A 14 -31.68 -17.69 -2.20
C LEU A 14 -30.36 -17.41 -1.47
N ALA A 15 -29.25 -17.96 -1.95
CA ALA A 15 -27.93 -17.55 -1.51
C ALA A 15 -27.61 -16.18 -2.13
N MET A 16 -27.86 -15.10 -1.40
CA MET A 16 -27.29 -13.80 -1.72
C MET A 16 -25.78 -13.88 -1.50
N LEU A 17 -25.01 -14.13 -2.58
CA LEU A 17 -23.58 -13.87 -2.60
C LEU A 17 -23.39 -12.34 -2.59
N ALA A 18 -23.22 -11.77 -1.40
CA ALA A 18 -22.66 -10.43 -1.27
C ALA A 18 -21.18 -10.51 -1.67
N ILE A 19 -20.87 -10.17 -2.92
CA ILE A 19 -19.49 -9.93 -3.34
C ILE A 19 -19.10 -8.60 -2.68
N GLY A 20 -18.54 -8.69 -1.47
CA GLY A 20 -17.93 -7.54 -0.81
C GLY A 20 -16.79 -7.03 -1.69
N THR A 21 -16.87 -5.78 -2.14
CA THR A 21 -15.71 -5.09 -2.68
C THR A 21 -14.78 -4.82 -1.50
N THR A 22 -13.83 -5.71 -1.24
CA THR A 22 -12.73 -5.46 -0.31
C THR A 22 -11.90 -4.33 -0.92
N SER A 23 -12.15 -3.09 -0.50
CA SER A 23 -11.20 -2.01 -0.74
C SER A 23 -9.89 -2.39 -0.05
N PRO A 24 -8.75 -2.36 -0.75
CA PRO A 24 -7.46 -2.63 -0.10
C PRO A 24 -7.26 -1.54 0.96
N ALA A 25 -7.23 -1.96 2.22
CA ALA A 25 -6.95 -1.08 3.34
C ALA A 25 -5.43 -0.97 3.49
N HIS A 26 -4.84 0.01 2.80
CA HIS A 26 -3.44 0.34 2.98
C HIS A 26 -3.24 1.20 4.23
N ALA A 27 -2.21 0.91 5.01
CA ALA A 27 -1.76 1.80 6.06
C ALA A 27 -1.10 3.05 5.44
N GLN A 28 -1.31 4.20 6.07
CA GLN A 28 -0.77 5.47 5.61
C GLN A 28 0.62 5.69 6.19
N LEU A 29 1.46 6.46 5.50
CA LEU A 29 2.76 6.90 6.02
C LEU A 29 2.57 7.62 7.36
N GLY A 30 3.30 7.18 8.39
CA GLY A 30 3.18 7.68 9.77
C GLY A 30 1.98 7.14 10.56
N ALA A 31 1.21 6.20 10.00
CA ALA A 31 0.18 5.50 10.76
C ALA A 31 0.81 4.59 11.83
N THR A 32 0.16 4.54 12.99
CA THR A 32 0.57 3.71 14.11
C THR A 32 -0.22 2.40 14.11
N GLY A 33 0.49 1.28 14.20
CA GLY A 33 -0.12 -0.04 14.34
C GLY A 33 -0.63 -0.68 13.04
N ARG A 34 -0.85 -1.99 13.13
CA ARG A 34 -1.23 -2.87 12.01
C ARG A 34 -2.62 -2.52 11.49
N ALA A 35 -2.75 -2.21 10.20
CA ALA A 35 -4.05 -2.20 9.54
C ALA A 35 -4.68 -3.61 9.68
N VAL A 36 -5.80 -3.68 10.40
CA VAL A 36 -6.39 -4.94 10.91
C VAL A 36 -6.92 -5.86 9.80
N ASN A 37 -6.83 -5.46 8.51
CA ASN A 37 -7.40 -6.18 7.37
C ASN A 37 -6.51 -6.20 6.11
N ALA A 38 -5.18 -6.25 6.22
CA ALA A 38 -4.30 -6.45 5.05
C ALA A 38 -4.03 -7.94 4.77
N PRO A 39 -4.60 -8.57 3.72
CA PRO A 39 -4.06 -9.78 3.10
C PRO A 39 -3.11 -9.41 1.93
N GLN A 40 -1.95 -10.03 1.70
CA GLN A 40 -1.24 -11.09 2.43
C GLN A 40 0.25 -11.13 1.99
N GLY A 41 1.17 -10.93 2.93
CA GLY A 41 2.61 -11.11 2.73
C GLY A 41 3.43 -10.27 3.71
N ASP A 42 3.53 -10.70 4.97
CA ASP A 42 4.50 -10.11 5.90
C ASP A 42 5.88 -10.65 5.53
N ALA A 43 6.81 -9.76 5.20
CA ALA A 43 8.17 -10.12 4.88
C ALA A 43 9.13 -9.53 5.91
N LEU A 44 10.09 -10.35 6.33
CA LEU A 44 11.22 -9.96 7.17
C LEU A 44 12.49 -10.20 6.38
N VAL A 45 13.16 -9.13 5.98
CA VAL A 45 14.38 -9.18 5.17
C VAL A 45 15.56 -8.70 6.02
N ARG A 46 16.59 -9.53 6.13
CA ARG A 46 17.86 -9.14 6.74
C ARG A 46 18.80 -8.63 5.65
N LEU A 47 19.17 -7.36 5.76
CA LEU A 47 20.10 -6.68 4.88
C LEU A 47 21.43 -6.42 5.61
N GLN A 48 22.46 -5.98 4.89
CA GLN A 48 23.77 -5.72 5.51
C GLN A 48 23.71 -4.60 6.56
N GLY A 49 22.81 -3.63 6.37
CA GLY A 49 22.62 -2.51 7.28
C GLY A 49 21.66 -2.80 8.44
N GLY A 50 20.61 -3.60 8.24
CA GLY A 50 19.57 -3.77 9.24
C GLY A 50 18.51 -4.81 8.92
N LEU A 51 17.46 -4.83 9.74
CA LEU A 51 16.25 -5.64 9.52
C LEU A 51 15.16 -4.75 8.92
N VAL A 52 14.63 -5.16 7.79
CA VAL A 52 13.48 -4.52 7.15
C VAL A 52 12.27 -5.42 7.29
N GLN A 53 11.18 -4.87 7.79
CA GLN A 53 9.90 -5.54 7.88
C GLN A 53 8.90 -4.77 7.02
N TYR A 54 8.11 -5.48 6.22
CA TYR A 54 7.03 -4.86 5.46
C TYR A 54 5.82 -5.76 5.29
N HIS A 55 4.68 -5.13 5.08
CA HIS A 55 3.44 -5.74 4.63
C HIS A 55 3.25 -5.46 3.14
N GLU A 56 2.99 -6.50 2.34
CA GLU A 56 2.69 -6.35 0.91
C GLU A 56 1.22 -6.67 0.63
N ALA A 57 0.58 -5.83 -0.18
CA ALA A 57 -0.76 -6.05 -0.69
C ALA A 57 -0.84 -5.66 -2.16
N THR A 58 -1.67 -6.38 -2.93
CA THR A 58 -1.94 -6.06 -4.34
C THR A 58 -3.42 -5.71 -4.50
N ASP A 59 -3.72 -4.57 -5.11
CA ASP A 59 -5.09 -4.15 -5.35
C ASP A 59 -5.73 -4.80 -6.60
N ALA A 60 -7.02 -4.53 -6.81
CA ALA A 60 -7.78 -5.04 -7.97
C ALA A 60 -7.26 -4.52 -9.32
N HIS A 61 -6.43 -3.47 -9.32
CA HIS A 61 -5.80 -2.89 -10.50
C HIS A 61 -4.38 -3.42 -10.74
N GLY A 62 -3.90 -4.36 -9.91
CA GLY A 62 -2.56 -4.93 -10.01
C GLY A 62 -1.46 -4.01 -9.47
N ILE A 63 -1.81 -3.03 -8.64
CA ILE A 63 -0.86 -2.17 -7.94
C ILE A 63 -0.40 -2.90 -6.68
N VAL A 64 0.88 -3.23 -6.64
CA VAL A 64 1.55 -3.78 -5.46
C VAL A 64 1.97 -2.61 -4.59
N VAL A 65 1.59 -2.65 -3.32
CA VAL A 65 1.99 -1.67 -2.31
C VAL A 65 2.72 -2.41 -1.18
N ARG A 66 3.84 -1.84 -0.75
CA ARG A 66 4.56 -2.26 0.46
C ARG A 66 4.49 -1.18 1.51
N GLU A 67 4.22 -1.59 2.73
CA GLU A 67 4.20 -0.75 3.92
C GLU A 67 5.30 -1.22 4.85
N TYR A 68 6.34 -0.40 5.01
CA TYR A 68 7.52 -0.73 5.81
C TYR A 68 7.29 -0.27 7.25
N VAL A 69 7.44 -1.20 8.20
CA VAL A 69 7.11 -0.99 9.60
C VAL A 69 8.35 -1.09 10.48
N ASP A 70 8.42 -0.22 11.48
CA ASP A 70 9.49 -0.24 12.48
C ASP A 70 9.18 -1.29 13.58
N SER A 71 10.01 -1.35 14.63
CA SER A 71 9.80 -2.26 15.75
C SER A 71 8.58 -1.94 16.61
N ASN A 72 8.05 -0.71 16.53
CA ASN A 72 6.84 -0.28 17.23
C ASN A 72 5.57 -0.57 16.40
N GLY A 73 5.74 -0.91 15.12
CA GLY A 73 4.66 -1.13 14.17
C GLY A 73 4.23 0.16 13.47
N ASP A 74 5.05 1.20 13.48
CA ASP A 74 4.80 2.46 12.81
C ASP A 74 5.28 2.39 11.35
N VAL A 75 4.45 2.87 10.43
CA VAL A 75 4.77 2.86 9.00
C VAL A 75 5.72 4.03 8.69
N TYR A 76 7.01 3.75 8.56
CA TYR A 76 8.04 4.79 8.28
C TYR A 76 8.28 4.99 6.78
N ALA A 77 7.88 4.03 5.95
CA ALA A 77 7.96 4.12 4.50
C ALA A 77 6.84 3.33 3.81
N VAL A 78 6.51 3.74 2.59
CA VAL A 78 5.60 3.05 1.69
C VAL A 78 6.19 3.03 0.29
N SER A 79 5.95 1.96 -0.46
CA SER A 79 6.28 1.91 -1.88
C SER A 79 5.17 1.28 -2.70
N TRP A 80 5.13 1.61 -3.98
CA TRP A 80 4.12 1.14 -4.89
C TRP A 80 4.70 0.87 -6.27
N ARG A 81 4.14 -0.12 -6.96
CA ARG A 81 4.41 -0.39 -8.37
C ARG A 81 3.23 -1.06 -9.05
N GLY A 82 3.00 -0.75 -10.31
CA GLY A 82 1.92 -1.38 -11.06
C GLY A 82 1.64 -0.76 -12.43
N PRO A 83 0.61 -1.27 -13.13
CA PRO A 83 0.24 -0.78 -14.46
C PRO A 83 -0.49 0.57 -14.43
N ALA A 84 -0.85 1.05 -13.25
CA ALA A 84 -1.55 2.30 -13.00
C ALA A 84 -0.96 3.05 -11.81
N MET A 85 -1.25 4.35 -11.71
CA MET A 85 -0.77 5.18 -10.60
C MET A 85 -1.53 4.84 -9.30
N ALA A 86 -0.78 4.60 -8.22
CA ALA A 86 -1.36 4.39 -6.91
C ALA A 86 -2.11 5.62 -6.41
N ASN A 87 -3.05 5.43 -5.48
CA ASN A 87 -3.68 6.53 -4.77
C ASN A 87 -2.66 7.13 -3.76
N VAL A 88 -1.73 7.95 -4.26
CA VAL A 88 -0.66 8.57 -3.46
C VAL A 88 -1.22 9.40 -2.31
N GLN A 89 -2.40 10.02 -2.48
CA GLN A 89 -3.07 10.72 -1.39
C GLN A 89 -3.43 9.79 -0.24
N ALA A 90 -3.98 8.60 -0.54
CA ALA A 90 -4.30 7.62 0.49
C ALA A 90 -3.03 7.08 1.16
N LEU A 91 -1.96 6.84 0.41
CA LEU A 91 -0.70 6.31 0.93
C LEU A 91 0.05 7.32 1.81
N LEU A 92 0.07 8.61 1.45
CA LEU A 92 0.78 9.63 2.21
C LEU A 92 -0.03 10.19 3.39
N GLY A 93 -1.35 10.05 3.38
CA GLY A 93 -2.20 10.55 4.46
C GLY A 93 -1.94 12.02 4.77
N THR A 94 -1.58 12.33 6.01
CA THR A 94 -1.29 13.68 6.49
C THR A 94 -0.11 14.35 5.79
N TYR A 95 0.80 13.58 5.19
CA TYR A 95 1.96 14.10 4.47
C TYR A 95 1.64 14.51 3.02
N PHE A 96 0.43 14.25 2.53
CA PHE A 96 0.08 14.54 1.14
C PHE A 96 0.14 16.03 0.80
N ASP A 97 -0.27 16.93 1.71
CA ASP A 97 -0.19 18.37 1.46
C ASP A 97 1.28 18.84 1.38
N THR A 98 2.16 18.33 2.25
CA THR A 98 3.60 18.57 2.17
C THR A 98 4.17 18.12 0.83
N PHE A 99 3.77 16.93 0.35
CA PHE A 99 4.14 16.46 -0.98
C PHE A 99 3.65 17.41 -2.08
N ARG A 100 2.39 17.84 -2.05
CA ARG A 100 1.83 18.76 -3.06
C ARG A 100 2.55 20.09 -3.11
N GLU A 101 2.85 20.68 -1.96
CA GLU A 101 3.61 21.93 -1.90
C GLU A 101 5.03 21.75 -2.48
N GLY A 102 5.70 20.66 -2.11
CA GLY A 102 7.03 20.33 -2.64
C GLY A 102 6.99 20.12 -4.15
N ALA A 103 6.03 19.34 -4.64
CA ALA A 103 5.85 19.08 -6.05
C ALA A 103 5.53 20.37 -6.85
N SER A 104 4.72 21.29 -6.30
CA SER A 104 4.44 22.58 -6.95
C SER A 104 5.67 23.48 -7.06
N ALA A 105 6.61 23.38 -6.11
CA ALA A 105 7.87 24.12 -6.13
C ALA A 105 8.90 23.51 -7.09
N SER A 106 8.82 22.19 -7.35
CA SER A 106 9.73 21.45 -8.23
C SER A 106 9.19 21.28 -9.66
N ALA A 107 7.90 21.57 -9.89
CA ALA A 107 7.23 21.35 -11.17
C ALA A 107 7.68 22.35 -12.24
N GLY A 108 8.64 21.92 -13.07
CA GLY A 108 8.61 22.24 -14.50
C GLY A 108 7.62 21.33 -15.25
N ASP A 109 7.75 21.22 -16.58
CA ASP A 109 6.83 20.50 -17.49
C ASP A 109 6.65 18.98 -17.25
N ALA A 110 7.40 18.34 -16.34
CA ALA A 110 7.43 16.88 -16.17
C ALA A 110 6.23 16.29 -15.40
N GLY A 111 5.43 17.11 -14.71
CA GLY A 111 4.25 16.67 -13.96
C GLY A 111 4.55 15.78 -12.74
N LEU A 112 3.51 15.40 -11.98
CA LEU A 112 3.63 14.63 -10.73
C LEU A 112 4.09 13.17 -10.93
N HIS A 113 4.11 12.70 -12.18
CA HIS A 113 4.39 11.30 -12.52
C HIS A 113 5.90 10.97 -12.53
N THR A 114 6.75 12.00 -12.63
CA THR A 114 8.22 11.87 -12.50
C THR A 114 8.70 12.95 -11.54
N ALA A 115 8.37 12.78 -10.26
CA ALA A 115 8.64 13.76 -9.22
C ALA A 115 9.61 13.17 -8.19
N HIS A 116 10.65 13.92 -7.88
CA HIS A 116 11.48 13.71 -6.70
C HIS A 116 11.28 14.91 -5.79
N VAL A 117 10.57 14.70 -4.69
CA VAL A 117 10.21 15.76 -3.73
C VAL A 117 10.93 15.47 -2.42
N VAL A 118 11.75 16.43 -1.99
CA VAL A 118 12.35 16.45 -0.65
C VAL A 118 11.83 17.70 0.04
N ARG A 119 11.05 17.52 1.12
CA ARG A 119 10.52 18.63 1.90
C ARG A 119 10.43 18.26 3.38
N GLY A 120 11.27 18.92 4.18
CA GLY A 120 11.37 18.65 5.61
C GLY A 120 11.81 17.19 5.81
N ASP A 121 11.00 16.44 6.54
CA ASP A 121 11.25 15.04 6.82
C ASP A 121 10.76 14.08 5.73
N LEU A 122 9.92 14.56 4.81
CA LEU A 122 9.29 13.75 3.79
C LEU A 122 10.14 13.71 2.52
N VAL A 123 10.43 12.50 2.05
CA VAL A 123 10.94 12.26 0.69
C VAL A 123 9.92 11.42 -0.08
N VAL A 124 9.64 11.82 -1.33
CA VAL A 124 8.77 11.10 -2.26
C VAL A 124 9.45 11.01 -3.61
N GLU A 125 9.52 9.80 -4.15
CA GLU A 125 10.04 9.51 -5.48
C GLU A 125 8.95 8.84 -6.32
N ASN A 126 8.73 9.37 -7.51
CA ASN A 126 7.80 8.85 -8.51
C ASN A 126 8.54 8.65 -9.82
N HIS A 127 8.31 7.51 -10.46
CA HIS A 127 8.91 7.16 -11.74
C HIS A 127 7.90 6.43 -12.64
N VAL A 128 8.05 6.64 -13.95
CA VAL A 128 7.37 5.82 -14.97
C VAL A 128 8.42 5.24 -15.90
N ARG A 129 8.43 3.92 -16.04
CA ARG A 129 9.31 3.17 -16.94
C ARG A 129 8.47 2.14 -17.69
N LEU A 130 8.53 2.11 -19.01
CA LEU A 130 7.87 1.08 -19.83
C LEU A 130 6.38 0.84 -19.49
N ARG A 131 5.63 1.90 -19.14
CA ARG A 131 4.21 1.86 -18.72
C ARG A 131 3.96 1.19 -17.36
N GLU A 132 5.00 1.01 -16.56
CA GLU A 132 4.91 0.70 -15.14
C GLU A 132 5.10 2.01 -14.35
N PHE A 133 4.12 2.30 -13.49
CA PHE A 133 4.21 3.37 -12.50
C PHE A 133 4.83 2.78 -11.25
N SER A 134 5.86 3.43 -10.72
CA SER A 134 6.45 3.07 -9.45
C SER A 134 6.82 4.29 -8.63
N GLY A 135 6.93 4.10 -7.34
CA GLY A 135 7.34 5.16 -6.45
C GLY A 135 7.49 4.67 -5.02
N ARG A 136 8.07 5.54 -4.20
CA ARG A 136 8.33 5.28 -2.79
C ARG A 136 8.32 6.59 -2.02
N ALA A 137 7.93 6.51 -0.76
CA ALA A 137 7.93 7.63 0.15
C ALA A 137 8.38 7.19 1.54
N TRP A 138 9.14 8.03 2.21
CA TRP A 138 9.64 7.74 3.55
C TRP A 138 9.88 9.01 4.36
N LEU A 139 9.95 8.81 5.67
CA LEU A 139 10.33 9.83 6.64
C LEU A 139 11.79 9.66 7.02
N THR A 140 12.63 10.68 6.78
CA THR A 140 14.08 10.59 7.02
C THR A 140 14.44 10.37 8.49
N SER A 141 13.62 10.90 9.39
CA SER A 141 13.79 10.84 10.84
C SER A 141 13.28 9.54 11.45
N ALA A 142 12.43 8.80 10.73
CA ALA A 142 11.83 7.56 11.21
C ALA A 142 12.50 6.30 10.66
N LEU A 143 13.59 6.43 9.89
CA LEU A 143 14.36 5.27 9.42
C LEU A 143 14.92 4.48 10.62
N PRO A 144 14.64 3.16 10.72
CA PRO A 144 15.19 2.34 11.78
C PRO A 144 16.72 2.29 11.76
N PRO A 145 17.38 2.01 12.91
CA PRO A 145 18.83 1.88 12.97
C PRO A 145 19.35 0.87 11.94
N GLY A 146 20.25 1.35 11.06
CA GLY A 146 20.88 0.53 10.04
C GLY A 146 20.05 0.34 8.77
N VAL A 147 18.81 0.82 8.72
CA VAL A 147 18.00 0.90 7.49
C VAL A 147 18.28 2.22 6.79
N SER A 148 18.42 2.17 5.48
CA SER A 148 18.64 3.32 4.60
C SER A 148 17.55 3.42 3.54
N ALA A 149 17.47 4.56 2.85
CA ALA A 149 16.54 4.71 1.72
C ALA A 149 16.80 3.72 0.57
N ALA A 150 17.99 3.12 0.49
CA ALA A 150 18.29 2.09 -0.51
C ALA A 150 17.59 0.76 -0.23
N ASP A 151 17.14 0.55 1.00
CA ASP A 151 16.45 -0.65 1.45
C ASP A 151 14.92 -0.59 1.21
N ILE A 152 14.43 0.52 0.67
CA ILE A 152 13.02 0.77 0.32
C ILE A 152 12.90 0.62 -1.21
N GLU A 153 12.26 -0.46 -1.65
CA GLU A 153 12.07 -0.81 -3.07
C GLU A 153 10.83 -0.19 -3.69
#